data_AF-A0ABD5UBM4-F1
#
_entry.id   AF-A0ABD5UBM4-F1
#
_cell.length_a   1.000
_cell.length_b   1.000
_cell.length_c   1.000
_cell.angle_alpha   90.00
_cell.angle_beta   90.00
_cell.angle_gamma   90.00
#
_symmetry.space_group_name_H-M   'P 1'
#
loop_
_entity.id
_entity.type
_entity.pdbx_description
1 polymer ?
#
loop_
_entity_poly.entity_id
_entity_poly.type
_entity_poly.pdbx_seq_one_letter_code
_entity_poly.pdbx_strand_id
1 'polypeptide(L)'
;MGERSYRETVEQAGHAVARLDTEGRIVDVNRAFETLTGYDEGDVAGESYRTLLPATHDEPVERIKREVRAGETWRGTLTIARASGELSTLDQTVAPVTVDGSLDHLAVVAAPIDHPEREVQVNALATRLGQLERLTAAVRPIVGTLLNAATREDIHQPLCDQLVEATEYDVAWLADYRPESEEVVLRAATGETGMVSQAASTVEGPVARALRSRTVQVVEDPADRPSMPFAGTTAGRDTRLDVLVPLSYGETTYGVLGLSADRERPVTPGERTLLSELGGTVGYAYHAIENRRLLLTDTVVELEFRSTDRTLHAVDTSAEFGARFELRSLVPATDGALLAYVEVSDVDPARIGERMGESPDIREFSVIRADADSALVQCQLVDGFLALTIAEYGANLTSLVIEDGVLNAVCEVTPQTDVRSFVEHVTTTYPETELVRKQERPRPHGPVREDGAGDDDAMAGLTERQREALEAAYRAGYFEWARESTAEEVAAAMNISAPTFHKHLRKGLNGVMASLFETYTDG
;
A
#
# COMPACT_ATOMS: atom_id res chain seq x y z
N MET A 1 -55.37 42.05 -14.31
CA MET A 1 -53.98 42.58 -14.24
C MET A 1 -52.93 41.50 -13.93
N GLY A 2 -53.28 40.30 -13.46
CA GLY A 2 -52.29 39.27 -13.06
C GLY A 2 -51.66 38.43 -14.20
N GLU A 3 -52.40 38.17 -15.28
CA GLU A 3 -51.99 37.18 -16.30
C GLU A 3 -50.89 37.66 -17.26
N ARG A 4 -50.85 38.96 -17.55
CA ARG A 4 -49.75 39.57 -18.34
C ARG A 4 -48.44 39.63 -17.55
N SER A 5 -48.54 39.94 -16.26
CA SER A 5 -47.38 40.07 -15.36
C SER A 5 -46.70 38.72 -15.05
N TYR A 6 -47.47 37.62 -14.97
CA TYR A 6 -46.91 36.28 -14.80
C TYR A 6 -46.12 35.81 -16.03
N ARG A 7 -46.67 36.05 -17.23
CA ARG A 7 -46.05 35.70 -18.51
C ARG A 7 -44.71 36.39 -18.72
N GLU A 8 -44.66 37.70 -18.48
CA GLU A 8 -43.43 38.50 -18.57
C GLU A 8 -42.36 38.04 -17.55
N THR A 9 -42.78 37.59 -16.36
CA THR A 9 -41.86 37.09 -15.32
C THR A 9 -41.26 35.73 -15.68
N VAL A 10 -42.06 34.81 -16.23
CA VAL A 10 -41.60 33.47 -16.64
C VAL A 10 -40.76 33.53 -17.93
N GLU A 11 -41.06 34.46 -18.83
CA GLU A 11 -40.23 34.78 -20.00
C GLU A 11 -38.82 35.25 -19.59
N GLN A 12 -38.70 36.11 -18.58
CA GLN A 12 -37.39 36.56 -18.07
C GLN A 12 -36.58 35.43 -17.40
N ALA A 13 -37.26 34.40 -16.89
CA ALA A 13 -36.63 33.21 -16.31
C ALA A 13 -36.20 32.18 -17.38
N GLY A 14 -36.42 32.44 -18.67
CA GLY A 14 -36.00 31.57 -19.77
C GLY A 14 -36.81 30.26 -19.91
N HIS A 15 -37.98 30.15 -19.27
CA HIS A 15 -38.81 28.95 -19.34
C HIS A 15 -39.81 29.05 -20.51
N ALA A 16 -39.94 27.96 -21.26
CA ALA A 16 -40.95 27.83 -22.30
C ALA A 16 -42.34 27.70 -21.66
N VAL A 17 -43.29 28.49 -22.16
CA VAL A 17 -44.68 28.48 -21.68
C VAL A 17 -45.60 28.27 -22.87
N ALA A 18 -46.57 27.37 -22.72
CA ALA A 18 -47.64 27.17 -23.67
C ALA A 18 -48.99 27.12 -22.94
N ARG A 19 -50.01 27.74 -23.52
CA ARG A 19 -51.39 27.62 -23.05
C ARG A 19 -52.13 26.67 -23.97
N LEU A 20 -52.76 25.65 -23.41
CA LEU A 20 -53.54 24.67 -24.16
C LEU A 20 -55.03 24.80 -23.84
N ASP A 21 -55.90 24.51 -24.80
CA ASP A 21 -57.32 24.35 -24.54
C ASP A 21 -57.62 23.05 -23.77
N THR A 22 -58.89 22.82 -23.45
CA THR A 22 -59.34 21.63 -22.70
C THR A 22 -59.18 20.31 -23.47
N GLU A 23 -58.92 20.37 -24.78
CA GLU A 23 -58.60 19.23 -25.64
C GLU A 23 -57.08 19.01 -25.78
N GLY A 24 -56.25 19.91 -25.26
CA GLY A 24 -54.78 19.85 -25.36
C GLY A 24 -54.22 20.43 -26.65
N ARG A 25 -54.95 21.33 -27.32
CA ARG A 25 -54.47 22.10 -28.48
C ARG A 25 -53.83 23.40 -28.02
N ILE A 26 -52.74 23.79 -28.66
CA ILE A 26 -51.99 25.00 -28.32
C ILE A 26 -52.82 26.23 -28.72
N VAL A 27 -53.07 27.12 -27.76
CA VAL A 27 -53.79 28.38 -28.00
C VAL A 27 -52.83 29.54 -28.17
N ASP A 28 -51.79 29.60 -27.33
CA ASP A 28 -50.68 30.56 -27.46
C ASP A 28 -49.41 29.99 -26.81
N VAL A 29 -48.27 30.58 -27.16
CA VAL A 29 -46.94 30.25 -26.60
C VAL A 29 -46.13 31.52 -26.34
N ASN A 30 -45.10 31.43 -25.50
CA ASN A 30 -44.17 32.53 -25.29
C ASN A 30 -42.92 32.43 -26.18
N ARG A 31 -42.14 33.51 -26.27
CA ARG A 31 -40.89 33.55 -27.07
C ARG A 31 -39.86 32.49 -26.65
N ALA A 32 -39.82 32.13 -25.37
CA ALA A 32 -38.91 31.10 -24.88
C ALA A 32 -39.30 29.70 -25.40
N PHE A 33 -40.59 29.43 -25.60
CA PHE A 33 -41.07 28.23 -26.26
C PHE A 33 -40.61 28.17 -27.72
N GLU A 34 -40.73 29.26 -28.47
CA GLU A 34 -40.27 29.33 -29.85
C GLU A 34 -38.75 29.08 -29.93
N THR A 35 -37.99 29.70 -29.02
CA THR A 35 -36.53 29.52 -28.95
C THR A 35 -36.13 28.08 -28.59
N LEU A 36 -36.85 27.45 -27.67
CA LEU A 36 -36.54 26.11 -27.17
C LEU A 36 -36.94 24.99 -28.14
N THR A 37 -38.09 25.14 -28.80
CA THR A 37 -38.69 24.11 -29.67
C THR A 37 -38.39 24.35 -31.16
N GLY A 38 -38.08 25.59 -31.55
CA GLY A 38 -37.85 25.99 -32.92
C GLY A 38 -39.13 26.19 -33.75
N TYR A 39 -40.31 26.11 -33.12
CA TYR A 39 -41.60 26.39 -33.77
C TYR A 39 -42.08 27.80 -33.44
N ASP A 40 -42.48 28.56 -34.45
CA ASP A 40 -43.10 29.87 -34.25
C ASP A 40 -44.56 29.70 -33.81
N GLU A 41 -45.09 30.63 -33.00
CA GLU A 41 -46.47 30.57 -32.47
C GLU A 41 -47.51 30.34 -33.58
N GLY A 42 -47.33 30.99 -34.73
CA GLY A 42 -48.23 30.87 -35.88
C GLY A 42 -48.28 29.47 -36.51
N ASP A 43 -47.24 28.66 -36.34
CA ASP A 43 -47.15 27.31 -36.89
C ASP A 43 -47.77 26.25 -35.96
N VAL A 44 -47.87 26.54 -34.67
CA VAL A 44 -48.34 25.59 -33.65
C VAL A 44 -49.69 25.97 -33.05
N ALA A 45 -50.15 27.22 -33.21
CA ALA A 45 -51.47 27.64 -32.77
C ALA A 45 -52.59 26.80 -33.43
N GLY A 46 -53.43 26.18 -32.61
CA GLY A 46 -54.50 25.27 -33.01
C GLY A 46 -54.09 23.80 -33.14
N GLU A 47 -52.79 23.52 -33.19
CA GLU A 47 -52.26 22.15 -33.28
C GLU A 47 -52.24 21.45 -31.92
N SER A 48 -52.28 20.11 -31.94
CA SER A 48 -52.18 19.33 -30.71
C SER A 48 -50.77 19.40 -30.14
N TYR A 49 -50.64 19.64 -28.83
CA TYR A 49 -49.34 19.57 -28.15
C TYR A 49 -48.67 18.19 -28.31
N ARG A 50 -49.46 17.12 -28.55
CA ARG A 50 -48.98 15.77 -28.85
C ARG A 50 -48.14 15.70 -30.12
N THR A 51 -48.32 16.60 -31.08
CA THR A 51 -47.53 16.63 -32.32
C THR A 51 -46.04 16.87 -32.05
N LEU A 52 -45.72 17.51 -30.93
CA LEU A 52 -44.34 17.72 -30.48
C LEU A 52 -43.73 16.48 -29.81
N LEU A 53 -44.51 15.43 -29.52
CA LEU A 53 -44.04 14.24 -28.82
C LEU A 53 -43.69 13.10 -29.81
N PRO A 54 -42.57 12.37 -29.61
CA PRO A 54 -42.29 11.17 -30.37
C PRO A 54 -43.37 10.11 -30.19
N ALA A 55 -43.62 9.31 -31.23
CA ALA A 55 -44.67 8.28 -31.26
C ALA A 55 -44.57 7.21 -30.16
N THR A 56 -43.45 7.12 -29.45
CA THR A 56 -43.18 6.17 -28.35
C THR A 56 -43.73 6.61 -26.99
N HIS A 57 -44.33 7.80 -26.85
CA HIS A 57 -44.75 8.39 -25.56
C HIS A 57 -46.26 8.32 -25.30
N ASP A 58 -46.91 7.18 -25.52
CA ASP A 58 -48.37 7.03 -25.27
C ASP A 58 -48.73 6.96 -23.78
N GLU A 59 -47.95 6.24 -22.97
CA GLU A 59 -48.22 6.05 -21.54
C GLU A 59 -48.13 7.35 -20.69
N PRO A 60 -47.14 8.24 -20.89
CA PRO A 60 -47.08 9.53 -20.19
C PRO A 60 -48.25 10.47 -20.53
N VAL A 61 -48.69 10.48 -21.79
CA VAL A 61 -49.78 11.37 -22.27
C VAL A 61 -51.11 11.02 -21.62
N GLU A 62 -51.44 9.73 -21.51
CA GLU A 62 -52.68 9.29 -20.86
C GLU A 62 -52.65 9.53 -19.35
N ARG A 63 -51.47 9.49 -18.72
CA ARG A 63 -51.31 9.89 -17.32
C ARG A 63 -51.56 11.39 -17.12
N ILE A 64 -50.96 12.24 -17.95
CA ILE A 64 -51.14 13.70 -17.88
C ILE A 64 -52.62 14.06 -18.03
N LYS A 65 -53.30 13.49 -19.04
CA LYS A 65 -54.74 13.73 -19.26
C LYS A 65 -55.57 13.34 -18.03
N ARG A 66 -55.24 12.24 -17.36
CA ARG A 66 -55.97 11.76 -16.19
C ARG A 66 -55.82 12.72 -15.00
N GLU A 67 -54.58 13.10 -14.68
CA GLU A 67 -54.27 13.99 -13.55
C GLU A 67 -54.87 15.38 -13.76
N VAL A 68 -54.67 15.95 -14.94
CA VAL A 68 -55.18 17.29 -15.27
C VAL A 68 -56.72 17.34 -15.30
N ARG A 69 -57.40 16.30 -15.79
CA ARG A 69 -58.88 16.20 -15.74
C ARG A 69 -59.42 16.03 -14.33
N ALA A 70 -58.62 15.46 -13.42
CA ALA A 70 -58.95 15.41 -12.00
C ALA A 70 -58.71 16.76 -11.28
N GLY A 71 -58.20 17.77 -11.98
CA GLY A 71 -57.84 19.07 -11.41
C GLY A 71 -56.45 19.09 -10.78
N GLU A 72 -55.64 18.05 -10.98
CA GLU A 72 -54.30 17.93 -10.41
C GLU A 72 -53.23 18.49 -11.37
N THR A 73 -52.13 19.00 -10.80
CA THR A 73 -50.97 19.46 -11.58
C THR A 73 -50.02 18.29 -11.82
N TRP A 74 -49.78 17.96 -13.08
CA TRP A 74 -48.78 16.96 -13.46
C TRP A 74 -47.38 17.60 -13.51
N ARG A 75 -46.37 16.86 -13.05
CA ARG A 75 -44.94 17.23 -13.18
C ARG A 75 -44.13 16.04 -13.64
N GLY A 76 -43.20 16.27 -14.56
CA GLY A 76 -42.23 15.25 -14.94
C GLY A 76 -41.48 15.59 -16.22
N THR A 77 -40.60 14.66 -16.59
CA THR A 77 -39.73 14.81 -17.74
C THR A 77 -40.39 14.27 -19.01
N LEU A 78 -40.34 15.03 -20.11
CA LEU A 78 -40.84 14.64 -21.43
C LEU A 78 -39.80 14.96 -22.50
N THR A 79 -39.68 14.06 -23.48
CA THR A 79 -38.88 14.34 -24.68
C THR A 79 -39.78 14.84 -25.79
N ILE A 80 -39.46 15.98 -26.36
CA ILE A 80 -40.13 16.56 -27.52
C ILE A 80 -39.23 16.50 -28.76
N ALA A 81 -39.81 16.57 -29.95
CA ALA A 81 -39.10 16.83 -31.19
C ALA A 81 -39.11 18.34 -31.49
N ARG A 82 -37.93 18.91 -31.74
CA ARG A 82 -37.78 20.28 -32.24
C ARG A 82 -38.13 20.37 -33.73
N ALA A 83 -38.40 21.57 -34.23
CA ALA A 83 -38.63 21.82 -35.65
C ALA A 83 -37.45 21.37 -36.56
N SER A 84 -36.23 21.34 -36.03
CA SER A 84 -35.03 20.82 -36.71
C SER A 84 -35.00 19.30 -36.86
N GLY A 85 -35.89 18.57 -36.17
CA GLY A 85 -35.88 17.10 -36.06
C GLY A 85 -35.04 16.56 -34.91
N GLU A 86 -34.32 17.40 -34.17
CA GLU A 86 -33.58 17.01 -32.96
C GLU A 86 -34.53 16.73 -31.79
N LEU A 87 -34.23 15.72 -30.98
CA LEU A 87 -34.98 15.44 -29.75
C LEU A 87 -34.47 16.28 -28.59
N SER A 88 -35.36 16.73 -27.72
CA SER A 88 -35.01 17.52 -26.54
C SER A 88 -35.80 17.10 -25.33
N THR A 89 -35.08 16.86 -24.24
CA THR A 89 -35.66 16.44 -22.97
C THR A 89 -35.91 17.66 -22.10
N LEU A 90 -37.18 17.83 -21.69
CA LEU A 90 -37.65 18.96 -20.92
C LEU A 90 -38.17 18.49 -19.57
N ASP A 91 -37.87 19.25 -18.51
CA ASP A 91 -38.62 19.17 -17.27
C ASP A 91 -39.89 20.02 -17.44
N GLN A 92 -41.06 19.40 -17.28
CA GLN A 92 -42.33 20.00 -17.62
C GLN A 92 -43.35 19.90 -16.49
N THR A 93 -44.07 21.00 -16.28
CA THR A 93 -45.25 21.07 -15.42
C THR A 93 -46.47 21.40 -16.27
N VAL A 94 -47.57 20.65 -16.07
CA VAL A 94 -48.86 20.89 -16.72
C VAL A 94 -49.92 21.10 -15.63
N ALA A 95 -50.48 22.30 -15.55
CA ALA A 95 -51.44 22.69 -14.52
C ALA A 95 -52.80 23.07 -15.14
N PRO A 96 -53.93 22.54 -14.63
CA PRO A 96 -55.26 23.00 -15.02
C PRO A 96 -55.54 24.39 -14.43
N VAL A 97 -56.06 25.30 -15.26
CA VAL A 97 -56.53 26.62 -14.83
C VAL A 97 -58.05 26.62 -14.87
N THR A 98 -58.68 26.92 -13.73
CA THR A 98 -60.13 26.94 -13.58
C THR A 98 -60.67 28.35 -13.41
N VAL A 99 -61.76 28.66 -14.09
CA VAL A 99 -62.50 29.92 -13.98
C VAL A 99 -63.94 29.56 -13.61
N ASP A 100 -64.48 30.19 -12.55
CA ASP A 100 -65.82 29.91 -12.02
C ASP A 100 -66.11 28.42 -11.76
N GLY A 101 -65.08 27.65 -11.35
CA GLY A 101 -65.17 26.23 -11.04
C GLY A 101 -65.18 25.29 -12.25
N SER A 102 -65.05 25.82 -13.46
CA SER A 102 -64.90 25.04 -14.70
C SER A 102 -63.48 25.10 -15.22
N LEU A 103 -62.98 24.01 -15.80
CA LEU A 103 -61.68 23.98 -16.47
C LEU A 103 -61.74 24.89 -17.70
N ASP A 104 -60.94 25.95 -17.70
CA ASP A 104 -60.89 26.92 -18.79
C ASP A 104 -59.78 26.56 -19.78
N HIS A 105 -58.56 26.34 -19.29
CA HIS A 105 -57.39 25.99 -20.10
C HIS A 105 -56.31 25.26 -19.27
N LEU A 106 -55.26 24.79 -19.94
CA LEU A 106 -54.08 24.19 -19.33
C LEU A 106 -52.87 25.11 -19.49
N ALA A 107 -52.11 25.31 -18.42
CA ALA A 107 -50.84 26.00 -18.46
C ALA A 107 -49.70 24.98 -18.46
N VAL A 108 -48.81 25.09 -19.45
CA VAL A 108 -47.61 24.28 -19.58
C VAL A 108 -46.41 25.18 -19.34
N VAL A 109 -45.52 24.77 -18.43
CA VAL A 109 -44.21 25.40 -18.23
C VAL A 109 -43.14 24.33 -18.38
N ALA A 110 -42.14 24.60 -19.21
CA ALA A 110 -41.07 23.66 -19.52
C ALA A 110 -39.70 24.34 -19.54
N ALA A 111 -38.68 23.63 -19.07
CA ALA A 111 -37.28 24.05 -19.14
C ALA A 111 -36.42 22.93 -19.74
N PRO A 112 -35.39 23.25 -20.56
CA PRO A 112 -34.44 22.26 -21.01
C PRO A 112 -33.69 21.66 -19.83
N ILE A 113 -33.53 20.34 -19.85
CA ILE A 113 -32.55 19.67 -19.00
C ILE A 113 -31.20 19.74 -19.72
N ASP A 114 -30.58 20.92 -19.74
CA ASP A 114 -29.18 21.06 -20.15
C ASP A 114 -28.29 20.49 -19.04
N HIS A 115 -27.48 19.48 -19.34
CA HIS A 115 -26.57 18.84 -18.38
C HIS A 115 -25.07 19.00 -18.73
N PRO A 116 -24.57 20.21 -19.05
CA PRO A 116 -23.13 20.42 -19.27
C PRO A 116 -22.31 20.08 -18.02
N GLU A 117 -22.84 20.34 -16.81
CA GLU A 117 -22.17 19.99 -15.55
C GLU A 117 -22.04 18.47 -15.35
N ARG A 118 -23.02 17.69 -15.81
CA ARG A 118 -22.99 16.22 -15.72
C ARG A 118 -22.03 15.64 -16.74
N GLU A 119 -21.96 16.18 -17.95
CA GLU A 119 -20.97 15.75 -18.94
C GLU A 119 -19.54 16.10 -18.51
N VAL A 120 -19.31 17.29 -17.94
CA VAL A 120 -18.02 17.66 -17.36
C VAL A 120 -17.66 16.74 -16.20
N GLN A 121 -18.62 16.39 -15.34
CA GLN A 121 -18.38 15.50 -14.20
C GLN A 121 -18.20 14.04 -14.63
N VAL A 122 -18.93 13.56 -15.64
CA VAL A 122 -18.75 12.24 -16.24
C VAL A 122 -17.40 12.15 -16.94
N ASN A 123 -16.99 13.16 -17.69
CA ASN A 123 -15.67 13.20 -18.32
C ASN A 123 -14.54 13.30 -17.28
N ALA A 124 -14.72 14.07 -16.21
CA ALA A 124 -13.76 14.13 -15.10
C ALA A 124 -13.67 12.78 -14.37
N LEU A 125 -14.79 12.11 -14.12
CA LEU A 125 -14.83 10.77 -13.52
C LEU A 125 -14.26 9.71 -14.47
N ALA A 126 -14.55 9.76 -15.76
CA ALA A 126 -13.99 8.86 -16.77
C ALA A 126 -12.48 9.06 -16.93
N THR A 127 -11.99 10.30 -16.86
CA THR A 127 -10.56 10.61 -16.82
C THR A 127 -9.91 10.03 -15.57
N ARG A 128 -10.55 10.18 -14.40
CA ARG A 128 -10.07 9.63 -13.13
C ARG A 128 -10.11 8.11 -13.09
N LEU A 129 -11.14 7.49 -13.67
CA LEU A 129 -11.25 6.04 -13.86
C LEU A 129 -10.18 5.54 -14.82
N GLY A 130 -9.97 6.20 -15.96
CA GLY A 130 -8.90 5.84 -16.90
C GLY A 130 -7.50 6.00 -16.29
N GLN A 131 -7.29 6.99 -15.42
CA GLN A 131 -6.06 7.10 -14.63
C GLN A 131 -5.92 5.93 -13.66
N LEU A 132 -6.96 5.60 -12.88
CA LEU A 132 -6.93 4.46 -11.96
C LEU A 132 -6.75 3.12 -12.68
N GLU A 133 -7.41 2.90 -13.81
CA GLU A 133 -7.28 1.69 -14.62
C GLU A 133 -5.86 1.53 -15.17
N ARG A 134 -5.22 2.62 -15.64
CA ARG A 134 -3.80 2.61 -16.06
C ARG A 134 -2.88 2.27 -14.88
N LEU A 135 -3.13 2.83 -13.70
CA LEU A 135 -2.34 2.51 -12.50
C LEU A 135 -2.52 1.05 -12.06
N THR A 136 -3.76 0.53 -12.06
CA THR A 136 -4.01 -0.87 -11.71
C THR A 136 -3.47 -1.85 -12.76
N ALA A 137 -3.45 -1.47 -14.04
CA ALA A 137 -2.94 -2.29 -15.14
C ALA A 137 -1.42 -2.44 -15.12
N ALA A 138 -0.68 -1.40 -14.73
CA ALA A 138 0.78 -1.48 -14.57
C ALA A 138 1.19 -2.25 -13.30
N VAL A 139 0.44 -2.12 -12.21
CA VAL A 139 0.80 -2.71 -10.91
C VAL A 139 0.63 -4.24 -10.90
N ARG A 140 -0.40 -4.79 -11.56
CA ARG A 140 -0.71 -6.23 -11.45
C ARG A 140 0.38 -7.15 -12.06
N PRO A 141 0.93 -6.88 -13.26
CA PRO A 141 2.06 -7.65 -13.81
C PRO A 141 3.32 -7.50 -12.97
N ILE A 142 3.58 -6.30 -12.46
CA ILE A 142 4.75 -6.01 -11.61
C ILE A 142 4.67 -6.84 -10.33
N VAL A 143 3.54 -6.78 -9.61
CA VAL A 143 3.33 -7.59 -8.40
C VAL A 143 3.46 -9.08 -8.70
N GLY A 144 2.93 -9.56 -9.83
CA GLY A 144 3.12 -10.95 -10.26
C GLY A 144 4.58 -11.34 -10.48
N THR A 145 5.37 -10.45 -11.08
CA THR A 145 6.82 -10.64 -11.29
C THR A 145 7.55 -10.70 -9.94
N LEU A 146 7.26 -9.75 -9.05
CA LEU A 146 7.91 -9.67 -7.73
C LEU A 146 7.58 -10.87 -6.84
N LEU A 147 6.34 -11.36 -6.86
CA LEU A 147 5.93 -12.52 -6.05
C LEU A 147 6.55 -13.84 -6.49
N ASN A 148 6.88 -13.98 -7.78
CA ASN A 148 7.42 -15.22 -8.34
C ASN A 148 8.95 -15.17 -8.56
N ALA A 149 9.59 -14.04 -8.30
CA ALA A 149 11.02 -13.87 -8.47
C ALA A 149 11.81 -14.71 -7.44
N ALA A 150 12.76 -15.52 -7.92
CA ALA A 150 13.67 -16.28 -7.08
C ALA A 150 14.99 -15.53 -6.85
N THR A 151 15.35 -14.63 -7.78
CA THR A 151 16.55 -13.81 -7.78
C THR A 151 16.23 -12.37 -8.16
N ARG A 152 17.12 -11.42 -7.83
CA ARG A 152 16.98 -10.03 -8.30
C ARG A 152 16.99 -9.92 -9.82
N GLU A 153 17.73 -10.80 -10.48
CA GLU A 153 17.83 -10.89 -11.95
C GLU A 153 16.47 -11.20 -12.58
N ASP A 154 15.63 -11.99 -11.92
CA ASP A 154 14.25 -12.27 -12.36
C ASP A 154 13.35 -11.02 -12.33
N ILE A 155 13.77 -9.96 -11.63
CA ILE A 155 13.03 -8.70 -11.52
C ILE A 155 13.55 -7.66 -12.51
N HIS A 156 14.88 -7.56 -12.71
CA HIS A 156 15.52 -6.44 -13.40
C HIS A 156 14.92 -6.10 -14.77
N GLN A 157 15.02 -7.01 -15.73
CA GLN A 157 14.56 -6.76 -17.10
C GLN A 157 13.03 -6.72 -17.20
N PRO A 158 12.28 -7.70 -16.63
CA PRO A 158 10.83 -7.70 -16.73
C PRO A 158 10.17 -6.46 -16.13
N LEU A 159 10.74 -5.89 -15.05
CA LEU A 159 10.24 -4.64 -14.46
C LEU A 159 10.41 -3.45 -15.43
N CYS A 160 11.58 -3.32 -16.06
CA CYS A 160 11.83 -2.25 -17.02
C CYS A 160 10.89 -2.36 -18.23
N ASP A 161 10.69 -3.57 -18.75
CA ASP A 161 9.80 -3.86 -19.88
C ASP A 161 8.34 -3.50 -19.54
N GLN A 162 7.84 -3.97 -18.40
CA GLN A 162 6.46 -3.70 -17.97
C GLN A 162 6.20 -2.22 -17.72
N LEU A 163 7.20 -1.49 -17.20
CA LEU A 163 7.05 -0.06 -16.96
C LEU A 163 6.95 0.71 -18.29
N VAL A 164 7.80 0.42 -19.26
CA VAL A 164 7.72 1.07 -20.58
C VAL A 164 6.43 0.68 -21.33
N GLU A 165 5.98 -0.57 -21.22
CA GLU A 165 4.75 -1.03 -21.87
C GLU A 165 3.46 -0.48 -21.24
N ALA A 166 3.42 -0.34 -19.91
CA ALA A 166 2.19 -0.01 -19.19
C ALA A 166 2.04 1.48 -18.84
N THR A 167 3.08 2.29 -19.04
CA THR A 167 3.11 3.70 -18.62
C THR A 167 3.47 4.66 -19.76
N GLU A 168 3.54 5.95 -19.47
CA GLU A 168 3.93 7.01 -20.42
C GLU A 168 5.47 7.25 -20.43
N TYR A 169 6.26 6.35 -19.82
CA TYR A 169 7.72 6.43 -19.82
C TYR A 169 8.31 5.67 -21.01
N ASP A 170 9.16 6.36 -21.78
CA ASP A 170 9.78 5.82 -23.01
C ASP A 170 11.05 5.03 -22.73
N VAL A 171 11.66 5.25 -21.56
CA VAL A 171 12.89 4.60 -21.12
C VAL A 171 12.77 4.25 -19.64
N ALA A 172 13.16 3.04 -19.29
CA ALA A 172 13.33 2.59 -17.92
C ALA A 172 14.68 1.91 -17.78
N TRP A 173 15.39 2.16 -16.69
CA TRP A 173 16.64 1.48 -16.36
C TRP A 173 16.75 1.25 -14.87
N LEU A 174 17.42 0.16 -14.50
CA LEU A 174 17.59 -0.25 -13.11
C LEU A 174 19.05 -0.52 -12.82
N ALA A 175 19.55 0.06 -11.73
CA ALA A 175 20.90 -0.14 -11.25
C ALA A 175 20.92 -0.59 -9.78
N ASP A 176 21.78 -1.57 -9.49
CA ASP A 176 22.12 -1.94 -8.12
C ASP A 176 23.01 -0.85 -7.52
N TYR A 177 22.84 -0.59 -6.23
CA TYR A 177 23.72 0.29 -5.46
C TYR A 177 24.68 -0.54 -4.61
N ARG A 178 25.96 -0.16 -4.63
CA ARG A 178 27.03 -0.69 -3.78
C ARG A 178 27.45 0.40 -2.79
N PRO A 179 26.93 0.37 -1.55
CA PRO A 179 27.23 1.40 -0.56
C PRO A 179 28.72 1.53 -0.26
N GLU A 180 29.48 0.44 -0.31
CA GLU A 180 30.89 0.39 0.10
C GLU A 180 31.81 1.15 -0.85
N SER A 181 31.42 1.22 -2.12
CA SER A 181 32.18 1.89 -3.17
C SER A 181 31.51 3.20 -3.63
N GLU A 182 30.34 3.52 -3.07
CA GLU A 182 29.43 4.54 -3.57
C GLU A 182 29.25 4.43 -5.10
N GLU A 183 29.03 3.21 -5.57
CA GLU A 183 28.89 2.90 -6.99
C GLU A 183 27.49 2.38 -7.32
N VAL A 184 27.01 2.73 -8.51
CA VAL A 184 25.83 2.09 -9.11
C VAL A 184 26.26 1.21 -10.28
N VAL A 185 25.63 0.04 -10.40
CA VAL A 185 25.89 -0.91 -11.47
C VAL A 185 24.60 -1.19 -12.22
N LEU A 186 24.57 -0.80 -13.49
CA LEU A 186 23.41 -1.00 -14.36
C LEU A 186 23.14 -2.50 -14.56
N ARG A 187 21.89 -2.92 -14.36
CA ARG A 187 21.44 -4.31 -14.47
C ARG A 187 20.49 -4.55 -15.61
N ALA A 188 19.58 -3.61 -15.84
CA ALA A 188 18.60 -3.70 -16.92
C ALA A 188 18.28 -2.32 -17.48
N ALA A 189 17.84 -2.30 -18.73
CA ALA A 189 17.30 -1.13 -19.38
C ALA A 189 16.33 -1.53 -20.50
N THR A 190 15.33 -0.68 -20.72
CA THR A 190 14.33 -0.78 -21.78
C THR A 190 14.07 0.61 -22.35
N GLY A 191 13.74 0.68 -23.64
CA GLY A 191 13.84 1.92 -24.44
C GLY A 191 15.20 1.99 -25.11
N GLU A 192 15.39 2.83 -26.12
CA GLU A 192 16.66 2.96 -26.87
C GLU A 192 17.81 3.47 -25.98
N THR A 193 18.36 2.58 -25.17
CA THR A 193 19.64 2.69 -24.50
C THR A 193 20.64 1.86 -25.29
N GLY A 194 21.69 2.51 -25.81
CA GLY A 194 22.82 1.79 -26.37
C GLY A 194 23.37 0.76 -25.38
N MET A 195 24.11 -0.22 -25.91
CA MET A 195 24.74 -1.34 -25.22
C MET A 195 24.91 -1.14 -23.69
N VAL A 196 24.19 -1.93 -22.88
CA VAL A 196 24.28 -1.96 -21.42
C VAL A 196 25.74 -2.23 -21.03
N SER A 197 26.46 -1.18 -20.64
CA SER A 197 27.75 -1.34 -19.99
C SER A 197 27.47 -1.70 -18.53
N GLN A 198 27.83 -2.92 -18.12
CA GLN A 198 27.83 -3.34 -16.71
C GLN A 198 28.95 -2.66 -15.89
N ALA A 199 29.61 -1.63 -16.43
CA ALA A 199 30.62 -0.88 -15.70
C ALA A 199 29.97 -0.14 -14.54
N ALA A 200 30.56 -0.29 -13.36
CA ALA A 200 30.19 0.49 -12.20
C ALA A 200 30.48 1.97 -12.43
N SER A 201 29.71 2.85 -11.82
CA SER A 201 29.93 4.29 -11.88
C SER A 201 29.69 4.93 -10.54
N THR A 202 30.55 5.89 -10.20
CA THR A 202 30.48 6.66 -8.97
C THR A 202 29.16 7.41 -8.89
N VAL A 203 28.56 7.41 -7.70
CA VAL A 203 27.26 8.01 -7.42
C VAL A 203 27.41 9.52 -7.24
N GLU A 204 26.90 10.29 -8.21
CA GLU A 204 26.91 11.76 -8.17
C GLU A 204 25.53 12.36 -8.47
N GLY A 205 25.37 13.66 -8.20
CA GLY A 205 24.21 14.45 -8.64
C GLY A 205 22.85 13.96 -8.10
N PRO A 206 21.79 13.97 -8.93
CA PRO A 206 20.44 13.57 -8.51
C PRO A 206 20.31 12.10 -8.09
N VAL A 207 21.11 11.20 -8.66
CA VAL A 207 21.14 9.77 -8.27
C VAL A 207 21.61 9.63 -6.83
N ALA A 208 22.71 10.31 -6.48
CA ALA A 208 23.22 10.37 -5.13
C ALA A 208 22.21 10.92 -4.13
N ARG A 209 21.45 11.95 -4.55
CA ARG A 209 20.38 12.51 -3.73
C ARG A 209 19.27 11.49 -3.51
N ALA A 210 18.79 10.81 -4.55
CA ALA A 210 17.73 9.82 -4.46
C ALA A 210 18.09 8.67 -3.50
N LEU A 211 19.31 8.14 -3.62
CA LEU A 211 19.80 7.04 -2.79
C LEU A 211 19.93 7.46 -1.31
N ARG A 212 20.51 8.63 -1.02
CA ARG A 212 20.67 9.11 0.36
C ARG A 212 19.37 9.55 1.03
N SER A 213 18.53 10.27 0.31
CA SER A 213 17.27 10.78 0.87
C SER A 213 16.17 9.73 0.92
N ARG A 214 16.33 8.62 0.19
CA ARG A 214 15.31 7.57 0.01
C ARG A 214 13.98 8.15 -0.50
N THR A 215 14.05 9.26 -1.24
CA THR A 215 12.89 9.94 -1.81
C THR A 215 13.04 10.12 -3.32
N VAL A 216 11.92 9.97 -4.02
CA VAL A 216 11.85 10.14 -5.48
C VAL A 216 12.36 11.53 -5.88
N GLN A 217 13.36 11.56 -6.77
CA GLN A 217 13.90 12.78 -7.35
C GLN A 217 13.31 12.99 -8.74
N VAL A 218 12.94 14.22 -9.05
CA VAL A 218 12.48 14.62 -10.37
C VAL A 218 13.46 15.63 -10.90
N VAL A 219 14.01 15.36 -12.09
CA VAL A 219 14.99 16.20 -12.77
C VAL A 219 14.32 16.76 -14.01
N GLU A 220 14.04 18.05 -13.98
CA GLU A 220 13.39 18.78 -15.08
C GLU A 220 14.42 19.58 -15.91
N ASP A 221 15.52 20.01 -15.27
CA ASP A 221 16.58 20.77 -15.95
C ASP A 221 17.58 19.80 -16.65
N PRO A 222 17.77 19.92 -17.97
CA PRO A 222 18.79 19.17 -18.69
C PRO A 222 20.21 19.31 -18.13
N ALA A 223 20.54 20.43 -17.48
CA ALA A 223 21.84 20.70 -16.88
C ALA A 223 22.10 19.92 -15.58
N ASP A 224 21.04 19.55 -14.87
CA ASP A 224 21.11 18.78 -13.62
C ASP A 224 21.05 17.26 -13.88
N ARG A 225 20.97 16.83 -15.15
CA ARG A 225 20.90 15.41 -15.50
C ARG A 225 22.12 14.66 -14.99
N PRO A 226 21.93 13.46 -14.41
CA PRO A 226 23.04 12.68 -13.91
C PRO A 226 24.01 12.34 -15.05
N SER A 227 25.31 12.54 -14.82
CA SER A 227 26.35 12.06 -15.73
C SER A 227 26.42 10.54 -15.62
N MET A 228 25.64 9.84 -16.43
CA MET A 228 25.61 8.38 -16.42
C MET A 228 26.63 7.82 -17.42
N PRO A 229 27.26 6.65 -17.15
CA PRO A 229 28.19 5.98 -18.08
C PRO A 229 27.54 5.55 -19.42
N PHE A 230 26.21 5.62 -19.52
CA PHE A 230 25.40 5.29 -20.69
C PHE A 230 24.81 6.52 -21.40
N ALA A 231 25.24 7.74 -21.05
CA ALA A 231 24.86 8.98 -21.72
C ALA A 231 25.38 9.10 -23.18
N GLY A 232 25.76 7.99 -23.81
CA GLY A 232 26.17 7.95 -25.20
C GLY A 232 25.02 8.11 -26.21
N THR A 233 23.75 7.99 -25.81
CA THR A 233 22.62 8.02 -26.77
C THR A 233 21.38 8.83 -26.35
N THR A 234 21.35 9.48 -25.17
CA THR A 234 20.34 10.55 -24.92
C THR A 234 20.70 11.85 -25.64
N ALA A 235 21.92 11.95 -26.19
CA ALA A 235 22.33 12.98 -27.13
C ALA A 235 21.53 12.85 -28.44
N GLY A 236 20.29 13.34 -28.44
CA GLY A 236 19.40 13.31 -29.59
C GLY A 236 17.90 13.30 -29.26
N ARG A 237 17.50 12.98 -28.02
CA ARG A 237 16.11 13.17 -27.57
C ARG A 237 16.00 14.44 -26.74
N ASP A 238 15.03 15.28 -27.08
CA ASP A 238 14.49 16.32 -26.20
C ASP A 238 13.69 15.65 -25.07
N THR A 239 14.29 14.71 -24.33
CA THR A 239 13.68 14.16 -23.12
C THR A 239 13.39 15.34 -22.20
N ARG A 240 12.18 15.46 -21.65
CA ARG A 240 11.77 16.62 -20.83
C ARG A 240 11.70 16.32 -19.35
N LEU A 241 11.66 15.03 -19.00
CA LEU A 241 11.44 14.59 -17.64
C LEU A 241 12.24 13.32 -17.33
N ASP A 242 13.07 13.38 -16.29
CA ASP A 242 13.74 12.23 -15.70
C ASP A 242 13.28 12.07 -14.23
N VAL A 243 12.95 10.84 -13.85
CA VAL A 243 12.51 10.48 -12.50
C VAL A 243 13.39 9.37 -11.96
N LEU A 244 13.92 9.57 -10.75
CA LEU A 244 14.79 8.63 -10.06
C LEU A 244 14.07 8.12 -8.82
N VAL A 245 13.83 6.82 -8.79
CA VAL A 245 13.09 6.12 -7.75
C VAL A 245 14.06 5.24 -6.97
N PRO A 246 14.32 5.54 -5.68
CA PRO A 246 15.15 4.68 -4.86
C PRO A 246 14.43 3.36 -4.56
N LEU A 247 15.18 2.25 -4.63
CA LEU A 247 14.70 0.92 -4.31
C LEU A 247 15.12 0.61 -2.86
N SER A 248 14.28 0.96 -1.91
CA SER A 248 14.62 0.91 -0.48
C SER A 248 13.59 0.14 0.34
N TYR A 249 14.06 -0.56 1.38
CA TYR A 249 13.22 -1.17 2.40
C TYR A 249 13.83 -0.88 3.77
N GLY A 250 13.04 -0.29 4.68
CA GLY A 250 13.56 0.25 5.94
C GLY A 250 14.63 1.31 5.67
N GLU A 251 15.80 1.16 6.29
CA GLU A 251 16.95 2.05 6.10
C GLU A 251 17.86 1.62 4.93
N THR A 252 17.67 0.42 4.39
CA THR A 252 18.52 -0.14 3.35
C THR A 252 18.05 0.31 1.97
N THR A 253 18.98 0.84 1.17
CA THR A 253 18.73 1.18 -0.24
C THR A 253 19.53 0.25 -1.12
N TYR A 254 18.84 -0.56 -1.92
CA TYR A 254 19.44 -1.59 -2.75
C TYR A 254 19.83 -1.12 -4.14
N GLY A 255 19.23 -0.02 -4.60
CA GLY A 255 19.42 0.45 -5.97
C GLY A 255 18.56 1.65 -6.31
N VAL A 256 18.55 1.96 -7.60
CA VAL A 256 17.76 3.04 -8.17
C VAL A 256 17.14 2.59 -9.50
N LEU A 257 15.88 2.93 -9.68
CA LEU A 257 15.14 2.83 -10.93
C LEU A 257 15.07 4.23 -11.53
N GLY A 258 15.57 4.42 -12.74
CA GLY A 258 15.41 5.64 -13.50
C GLY A 258 14.40 5.49 -14.61
N LEU A 259 13.56 6.51 -14.77
CA LEU A 259 12.50 6.58 -15.76
C LEU A 259 12.62 7.90 -16.53
N SER A 260 12.44 7.85 -17.84
CA SER A 260 12.50 9.04 -18.69
C SER A 260 11.29 9.09 -19.63
N ALA A 261 10.77 10.29 -19.85
CA ALA A 261 9.64 10.51 -20.75
C ALA A 261 9.82 11.81 -21.57
N ASP A 262 9.40 11.78 -22.83
CA ASP A 262 9.21 12.99 -23.64
C ASP A 262 7.79 13.53 -23.47
N ARG A 263 7.57 14.24 -22.36
CA ARG A 263 6.29 14.91 -22.07
C ARG A 263 6.46 16.25 -21.37
N GLU A 264 5.56 17.18 -21.64
CA GLU A 264 5.57 18.53 -21.03
C GLU A 264 4.87 18.60 -19.66
N ARG A 265 4.00 17.64 -19.36
CA ARG A 265 3.30 17.60 -18.07
C ARG A 265 4.30 17.26 -16.95
N PRO A 266 4.29 17.97 -15.81
CA PRO A 266 5.14 17.61 -14.66
C PRO A 266 4.69 16.31 -13.98
N VAL A 267 5.52 15.78 -13.10
CA VAL A 267 5.14 14.65 -12.23
C VAL A 267 4.16 15.13 -11.18
N THR A 268 2.97 14.53 -11.14
CA THR A 268 1.95 14.88 -10.14
C THR A 268 2.32 14.33 -8.76
N PRO A 269 1.78 14.90 -7.66
CA PRO A 269 2.00 14.34 -6.32
C PRO A 269 1.56 12.88 -6.21
N GLY A 270 0.42 12.50 -6.82
CA GLY A 270 -0.07 11.12 -6.82
C GLY A 270 0.83 10.16 -7.61
N GLU A 271 1.37 10.60 -8.74
CA GLU A 271 2.37 9.84 -9.50
C GLU A 271 3.65 9.64 -8.69
N ARG A 272 4.13 10.68 -7.99
CA ARG A 272 5.29 10.57 -7.12
C ARG A 272 5.06 9.59 -5.96
N THR A 273 3.89 9.61 -5.34
CA THR A 273 3.50 8.63 -4.30
C THR A 273 3.54 7.21 -4.86
N LEU A 274 2.94 6.98 -6.02
CA LEU A 274 2.92 5.66 -6.64
C LEU A 274 4.32 5.15 -6.96
N LEU A 275 5.18 6.00 -7.53
CA LEU A 275 6.56 5.63 -7.85
C LEU A 275 7.34 5.33 -6.56
N SER A 276 7.10 6.07 -5.48
CA SER A 276 7.67 5.77 -4.17
C SER A 276 7.21 4.42 -3.62
N GLU A 277 5.92 4.10 -3.76
CA GLU A 277 5.36 2.80 -3.35
C GLU A 277 5.94 1.65 -4.18
N LEU A 278 6.11 1.86 -5.48
CA LEU A 278 6.77 0.90 -6.37
C LEU A 278 8.22 0.65 -5.94
N GLY A 279 8.99 1.72 -5.70
CA GLY A 279 10.36 1.63 -5.21
C GLY A 279 10.45 0.86 -3.88
N GLY A 280 9.52 1.12 -2.97
CA GLY A 280 9.40 0.38 -1.70
C GLY A 280 9.03 -1.10 -1.90
N THR A 281 8.13 -1.41 -2.84
CA THR A 281 7.69 -2.78 -3.12
C THR A 281 8.81 -3.62 -3.75
N VAL A 282 9.55 -3.05 -4.70
CA VAL A 282 10.72 -3.69 -5.30
C VAL A 282 11.84 -3.84 -4.26
N GLY A 283 12.07 -2.81 -3.44
CA GLY A 283 13.02 -2.87 -2.32
C GLY A 283 12.66 -3.99 -1.32
N TYR A 284 11.38 -4.15 -0.99
CA TYR A 284 10.90 -5.27 -0.17
C TYR A 284 11.14 -6.62 -0.84
N ALA A 285 10.88 -6.74 -2.14
CA ALA A 285 11.13 -7.99 -2.88
C ALA A 285 12.63 -8.33 -2.88
N TYR A 286 13.51 -7.34 -3.04
CA TYR A 286 14.96 -7.53 -2.97
C TYR A 286 15.41 -7.99 -1.58
N HIS A 287 14.87 -7.35 -0.55
CA HIS A 287 15.09 -7.77 0.84
C HIS A 287 14.61 -9.21 1.07
N ALA A 288 13.42 -9.55 0.62
CA ALA A 288 12.86 -10.90 0.76
C ALA A 288 13.67 -11.95 0.00
N ILE A 289 14.19 -11.62 -1.19
CA ILE A 289 15.04 -12.52 -1.98
C ILE A 289 16.41 -12.70 -1.31
N GLU A 290 17.03 -11.65 -0.78
CA GLU A 290 18.27 -11.76 -0.01
C GLU A 290 18.06 -12.55 1.28
N ASN A 291 16.96 -12.31 2.00
CA ASN A 291 16.63 -13.02 3.22
C ASN A 291 16.20 -14.47 2.94
N ARG A 292 15.63 -14.77 1.77
CA ARG A 292 15.44 -16.15 1.32
C ARG A 292 16.74 -16.79 0.85
N ARG A 293 17.69 -16.03 0.31
CA ARG A 293 19.04 -16.52 0.03
C ARG A 293 19.80 -16.84 1.32
N LEU A 294 19.65 -16.05 2.40
CA LEU A 294 20.06 -16.46 3.76
C LEU A 294 19.53 -17.87 4.10
N LEU A 295 18.31 -18.18 3.65
CA LEU A 295 17.68 -19.50 3.86
C LEU A 295 18.18 -20.61 2.92
N LEU A 296 18.72 -20.28 1.75
CA LEU A 296 19.06 -21.21 0.65
C LEU A 296 20.56 -21.38 0.37
N THR A 297 21.44 -20.55 0.94
CA THR A 297 22.88 -20.81 0.87
C THR A 297 23.27 -21.87 1.88
N ASP A 298 23.94 -22.93 1.42
CA ASP A 298 24.49 -24.00 2.27
C ASP A 298 25.57 -23.51 3.25
N THR A 299 25.89 -22.22 3.23
CA THR A 299 27.00 -21.63 3.99
C THR A 299 26.57 -20.29 4.57
N VAL A 300 26.80 -20.14 5.88
CA VAL A 300 26.55 -18.92 6.66
C VAL A 300 27.87 -18.42 7.24
N VAL A 301 27.96 -17.13 7.50
CA VAL A 301 29.07 -16.56 8.27
C VAL A 301 28.60 -16.39 9.71
N GLU A 302 29.12 -17.22 10.60
CA GLU A 302 28.90 -17.15 12.04
C GLU A 302 29.84 -16.10 12.63
N LEU A 303 29.26 -15.16 13.37
CA LEU A 303 29.95 -14.08 14.08
C LEU A 303 29.65 -14.20 15.56
N GLU A 304 30.69 -14.21 16.38
CA GLU A 304 30.60 -14.24 17.84
C GLU A 304 31.08 -12.91 18.40
N PHE A 305 30.18 -12.22 19.08
CA PHE A 305 30.45 -10.98 19.78
C PHE A 305 30.56 -11.24 21.28
N ARG A 306 31.54 -10.60 21.90
CA ARG A 306 31.67 -10.52 23.34
C ARG A 306 31.56 -9.07 23.77
N SER A 307 30.74 -8.77 24.77
CA SER A 307 30.59 -7.42 25.29
C SER A 307 30.64 -7.40 26.81
N THR A 308 31.37 -6.42 27.36
CA THR A 308 31.30 -6.05 28.79
C THR A 308 30.60 -4.71 28.98
N ASP A 309 29.99 -4.18 27.92
CA ASP A 309 29.47 -2.82 27.88
C ASP A 309 28.33 -2.63 28.88
N ARG A 310 28.58 -1.81 29.90
CA ARG A 310 27.64 -1.51 30.99
C ARG A 310 26.48 -0.62 30.53
N THR A 311 26.52 -0.08 29.31
CA THR A 311 25.34 0.58 28.73
C THR A 311 24.23 -0.42 28.41
N LEU A 312 24.57 -1.70 28.21
CA LEU A 312 23.60 -2.78 28.08
C LEU A 312 23.08 -3.14 29.48
N HIS A 313 21.84 -2.76 29.79
CA HIS A 313 21.31 -2.90 31.15
C HIS A 313 21.31 -4.35 31.67
N ALA A 314 21.17 -5.33 30.77
CA ALA A 314 21.24 -6.75 31.11
C ALA A 314 22.66 -7.20 31.50
N VAL A 315 23.70 -6.61 30.90
CA VAL A 315 25.11 -6.84 31.27
C VAL A 315 25.38 -6.26 32.65
N ASP A 316 24.94 -5.03 32.91
CA ASP A 316 25.09 -4.40 34.21
C ASP A 316 24.34 -5.16 35.32
N THR A 317 23.11 -5.59 35.04
CA THR A 317 22.31 -6.39 35.98
C THR A 317 22.96 -7.74 36.27
N SER A 318 23.47 -8.44 35.25
CA SER A 318 24.20 -9.70 35.43
C SER A 318 25.40 -9.52 36.36
N ALA A 319 26.17 -8.46 36.15
CA ALA A 319 27.34 -8.17 36.96
C ALA A 319 27.02 -7.76 38.40
N GLU A 320 25.91 -7.05 38.62
CA GLU A 320 25.49 -6.59 39.95
C GLU A 320 24.91 -7.74 40.79
N PHE A 321 24.09 -8.58 40.17
CA PHE A 321 23.32 -9.60 40.88
C PHE A 321 23.84 -11.04 40.71
N GLY A 322 24.85 -11.26 39.87
CA GLY A 322 25.35 -12.60 39.56
C GLY A 322 24.35 -13.43 38.74
N ALA A 323 23.47 -12.74 38.00
CA ALA A 323 22.40 -13.36 37.24
C ALA A 323 22.89 -13.89 35.89
N ARG A 324 22.37 -15.04 35.48
CA ARG A 324 22.56 -15.55 34.12
C ARG A 324 21.30 -15.33 33.30
N PHE A 325 21.43 -14.67 32.15
CA PHE A 325 20.35 -14.45 31.18
C PHE A 325 20.64 -15.25 29.91
N GLU A 326 19.68 -16.07 29.49
CA GLU A 326 19.77 -16.84 28.25
C GLU A 326 18.57 -16.55 27.36
N LEU A 327 18.82 -16.05 26.16
CA LEU A 327 17.77 -15.78 25.20
C LEU A 327 17.22 -17.11 24.64
N ARG A 328 15.92 -17.35 24.84
CA ARG A 328 15.22 -18.54 24.35
C ARG A 328 14.53 -18.30 23.00
N SER A 329 14.03 -17.09 22.77
CA SER A 329 13.36 -16.71 21.51
C SER A 329 13.25 -15.19 21.39
N LEU A 330 13.24 -14.72 20.14
CA LEU A 330 12.88 -13.36 19.75
C LEU A 330 11.73 -13.42 18.76
N VAL A 331 10.66 -12.70 19.08
CA VAL A 331 9.49 -12.57 18.21
C VAL A 331 9.31 -11.11 17.82
N PRO A 332 9.26 -10.78 16.53
CA PRO A 332 8.94 -9.43 16.09
C PRO A 332 7.57 -8.97 16.61
N ALA A 333 7.51 -7.75 17.14
CA ALA A 333 6.28 -7.06 17.46
C ALA A 333 5.99 -5.95 16.42
N THR A 334 4.82 -5.31 16.51
CA THR A 334 4.54 -4.08 15.74
C THR A 334 5.43 -2.92 16.21
N ASP A 335 5.58 -1.90 15.36
CA ASP A 335 6.35 -0.68 15.62
C ASP A 335 7.87 -0.90 15.82
N GLY A 336 8.43 -1.99 15.28
CA GLY A 336 9.88 -2.26 15.31
C GLY A 336 10.41 -2.81 16.64
N ALA A 337 9.54 -3.05 17.63
CA ALA A 337 9.92 -3.68 18.89
C ALA A 337 10.17 -5.19 18.71
N LEU A 338 11.00 -5.77 19.58
CA LEU A 338 11.19 -7.21 19.69
C LEU A 338 10.67 -7.72 21.03
N LEU A 339 9.89 -8.79 21.00
CA LEU A 339 9.48 -9.52 22.18
C LEU A 339 10.49 -10.62 22.47
N ALA A 340 11.27 -10.48 23.53
CA ALA A 340 12.28 -11.43 23.96
C ALA A 340 11.74 -12.32 25.07
N TYR A 341 11.94 -13.64 24.91
CA TYR A 341 11.74 -14.63 25.96
C TYR A 341 13.11 -15.01 26.51
N VAL A 342 13.35 -14.70 27.77
CA VAL A 342 14.66 -14.86 28.42
C VAL A 342 14.53 -15.77 29.62
N GLU A 343 15.37 -16.78 29.69
CA GLU A 343 15.52 -17.57 30.90
C GLU A 343 16.55 -16.89 31.81
N VAL A 344 16.15 -16.73 33.06
CA VAL A 344 16.93 -16.08 34.12
C VAL A 344 17.24 -17.12 35.17
N SER A 345 18.52 -17.35 35.46
CA SER A 345 18.96 -18.29 36.49
C SER A 345 19.97 -17.64 37.45
N ASP A 346 20.27 -18.37 38.53
CA ASP A 346 21.31 -18.02 39.52
C ASP A 346 20.99 -16.82 40.42
N VAL A 347 19.72 -16.40 40.44
CA VAL A 347 19.23 -15.27 41.23
C VAL A 347 17.72 -15.37 41.47
N ASP A 348 17.26 -14.76 42.56
CA ASP A 348 15.83 -14.60 42.85
C ASP A 348 15.15 -13.74 41.77
N PRO A 349 14.18 -14.28 41.00
CA PRO A 349 13.50 -13.55 39.93
C PRO A 349 12.82 -12.26 40.40
N ALA A 350 12.37 -12.20 41.66
CA ALA A 350 11.73 -11.01 42.22
C ALA A 350 12.68 -9.82 42.30
N ARG A 351 13.99 -10.06 42.50
CA ARG A 351 15.01 -9.00 42.58
C ARG A 351 15.37 -8.42 41.21
N ILE A 352 15.25 -9.23 40.17
CA ILE A 352 15.53 -8.78 38.79
C ILE A 352 14.39 -7.97 38.22
N GLY A 353 13.13 -8.31 38.54
CA GLY A 353 11.98 -7.65 37.95
C GLY A 353 11.97 -6.14 38.18
N GLU A 354 12.34 -5.69 39.39
CA GLU A 354 12.46 -4.25 39.70
C GLU A 354 13.54 -3.58 38.85
N ARG A 355 14.74 -4.18 38.79
CA ARG A 355 15.88 -3.64 38.01
C ARG A 355 15.57 -3.61 36.50
N MET A 356 14.97 -4.66 35.97
CA MET A 356 14.62 -4.75 34.54
C MET A 356 13.53 -3.76 34.15
N GLY A 357 12.56 -3.51 35.02
CA GLY A 357 11.51 -2.51 34.79
C GLY A 357 12.01 -1.07 34.75
N GLU A 358 13.19 -0.80 35.32
CA GLU A 358 13.86 0.52 35.26
C GLU A 358 14.77 0.69 34.03
N SER A 359 14.94 -0.37 33.23
CA SER A 359 15.81 -0.34 32.06
C SER A 359 15.24 0.58 30.97
N PRO A 360 16.04 1.50 30.39
CA PRO A 360 15.61 2.29 29.23
C PRO A 360 15.38 1.43 27.98
N ASP A 361 16.03 0.27 27.89
CA ASP A 361 15.99 -0.64 26.74
C ASP A 361 14.77 -1.58 26.76
N ILE A 362 13.98 -1.55 27.84
CA ILE A 362 12.83 -2.43 28.06
C ILE A 362 11.59 -1.57 28.28
N ARG A 363 10.62 -1.66 27.37
CA ARG A 363 9.34 -0.95 27.50
C ARG A 363 8.40 -1.66 28.46
N GLU A 364 8.42 -2.99 28.47
CA GLU A 364 7.55 -3.82 29.30
C GLU A 364 8.28 -5.08 29.73
N PHE A 365 8.09 -5.47 31.00
CA PHE A 365 8.68 -6.66 31.61
C PHE A 365 7.58 -7.47 32.31
N SER A 366 7.52 -8.77 32.07
CA SER A 366 6.65 -9.68 32.80
C SER A 366 7.32 -11.01 33.09
N VAL A 367 7.01 -11.59 34.24
CA VAL A 367 7.43 -12.96 34.59
C VAL A 367 6.34 -13.91 34.11
N ILE A 368 6.67 -14.81 33.19
CA ILE A 368 5.73 -15.82 32.67
C ILE A 368 5.67 -16.98 33.66
N ARG A 369 6.84 -17.51 34.02
CA ARG A 369 6.99 -18.62 34.96
C ARG A 369 8.18 -18.39 35.87
N ALA A 370 8.03 -18.72 37.14
CA ALA A 370 9.12 -18.76 38.10
C ALA A 370 9.16 -20.12 38.77
N ASP A 371 10.28 -20.80 38.63
CA ASP A 371 10.65 -22.03 39.32
C ASP A 371 11.59 -21.69 40.50
N ALA A 372 12.02 -22.69 41.27
CA ALA A 372 12.83 -22.46 42.48
C ALA A 372 14.19 -21.79 42.19
N ASP A 373 14.81 -22.13 41.05
CA ASP A 373 16.18 -21.72 40.69
C ASP A 373 16.26 -20.99 39.33
N SER A 374 15.13 -20.78 38.65
CA SER A 374 15.07 -20.11 37.34
C SER A 374 13.71 -19.45 37.10
N ALA A 375 13.66 -18.46 36.23
CA ALA A 375 12.42 -17.88 35.73
C ALA A 375 12.46 -17.64 34.22
N LEU A 376 11.34 -17.88 33.56
CA LEU A 376 11.10 -17.44 32.20
C LEU A 376 10.43 -16.06 32.25
N VAL A 377 11.12 -15.07 31.71
CA VAL A 377 10.64 -13.69 31.65
C VAL A 377 10.42 -13.27 30.21
N GLN A 378 9.50 -12.33 30.03
CA GLN A 378 9.18 -11.69 28.77
C GLN A 378 9.59 -10.22 28.85
N CYS A 379 10.34 -9.76 27.87
CA CYS A 379 10.78 -8.38 27.76
C CYS A 379 10.37 -7.82 26.40
N GLN A 380 9.66 -6.70 26.37
CA GLN A 380 9.48 -5.93 25.15
C GLN A 380 10.67 -4.99 24.98
N LEU A 381 11.60 -5.37 24.13
CA LEU A 381 12.82 -4.65 23.83
C LEU A 381 12.51 -3.46 22.93
N VAL A 382 13.11 -2.33 23.27
CA VAL A 382 13.08 -1.08 22.50
C VAL A 382 14.49 -0.55 22.35
N ASP A 383 14.69 0.36 21.40
CA ASP A 383 15.91 1.14 21.10
C ASP A 383 17.14 0.83 21.96
N GLY A 384 18.25 0.44 21.34
CA GLY A 384 19.55 0.38 22.04
C GLY A 384 19.90 -0.96 22.70
N PHE A 385 19.19 -2.05 22.41
CA PHE A 385 19.63 -3.40 22.77
C PHE A 385 20.38 -4.10 21.62
N LEU A 386 21.48 -4.80 21.92
CA LEU A 386 22.34 -5.44 20.90
C LEU A 386 21.57 -6.37 19.95
N ALA A 387 20.57 -7.12 20.44
CA ALA A 387 19.77 -7.99 19.56
C ALA A 387 18.93 -7.22 18.54
N LEU A 388 18.47 -6.01 18.87
CA LEU A 388 17.78 -5.13 17.90
C LEU A 388 18.76 -4.68 16.82
N THR A 389 19.96 -4.22 17.21
CA THR A 389 21.01 -3.83 16.26
C THR A 389 21.40 -4.98 15.34
N ILE A 390 21.50 -6.21 15.86
CA ILE A 390 21.77 -7.41 15.05
C ILE A 390 20.63 -7.67 14.06
N ALA A 391 19.37 -7.60 14.52
CA ALA A 391 18.20 -7.81 13.68
C ALA A 391 18.05 -6.73 12.58
N GLU A 392 18.37 -5.47 12.87
CA GLU A 392 18.33 -4.34 11.92
C GLU A 392 19.26 -4.54 10.73
N TYR A 393 20.39 -5.24 10.93
CA TYR A 393 21.32 -5.61 9.86
C TYR A 393 20.95 -6.89 9.11
N GLY A 394 19.77 -7.46 9.39
CA GLY A 394 19.31 -8.70 8.79
C GLY A 394 20.12 -9.93 9.23
N ALA A 395 20.85 -9.83 10.34
CA ALA A 395 21.57 -10.94 10.93
C ALA A 395 20.62 -11.79 11.78
N ASN A 396 20.76 -13.11 11.69
CA ASN A 396 19.99 -14.04 12.50
C ASN A 396 20.71 -14.29 13.83
N LEU A 397 20.18 -13.79 14.93
CA LEU A 397 20.72 -14.06 16.26
C LEU A 397 20.38 -15.50 16.68
N THR A 398 21.39 -16.36 16.78
CA THR A 398 21.19 -17.79 17.11
C THR A 398 21.38 -18.08 18.58
N SER A 399 22.19 -17.29 19.28
CA SER A 399 22.41 -17.43 20.72
C SER A 399 22.76 -16.09 21.34
N LEU A 400 22.25 -15.84 22.54
CA LEU A 400 22.68 -14.73 23.38
C LEU A 400 22.64 -15.19 24.84
N VAL A 401 23.80 -15.15 25.50
CA VAL A 401 23.96 -15.51 26.91
C VAL A 401 24.70 -14.38 27.61
N ILE A 402 24.21 -13.96 28.76
CA ILE A 402 24.85 -12.98 29.63
C ILE A 402 25.09 -13.64 30.98
N GLU A 403 26.35 -13.70 31.40
CA GLU A 403 26.76 -14.33 32.65
C GLU A 403 27.96 -13.57 33.21
N ASP A 404 27.99 -13.37 34.53
CA ASP A 404 29.04 -12.63 35.24
C ASP A 404 29.37 -11.25 34.61
N GLY A 405 28.35 -10.55 34.08
CA GLY A 405 28.55 -9.26 33.43
C GLY A 405 29.25 -9.32 32.07
N VAL A 406 29.20 -10.47 31.39
CA VAL A 406 29.74 -10.65 30.05
C VAL A 406 28.64 -11.18 29.14
N LEU A 407 28.32 -10.42 28.10
CA LEU A 407 27.45 -10.87 27.02
C LEU A 407 28.28 -11.63 25.98
N ASN A 408 27.77 -12.79 25.57
CA ASN A 408 28.22 -13.52 24.39
C ASN A 408 27.02 -13.70 23.45
N ALA A 409 27.13 -13.15 22.24
CA ALA A 409 26.10 -13.26 21.21
C ALA A 409 26.68 -13.92 19.96
N VAL A 410 25.98 -14.95 19.46
CA VAL A 410 26.29 -15.60 18.19
C VAL A 410 25.20 -15.21 17.20
N CYS A 411 25.62 -14.70 16.05
CA CYS A 411 24.71 -14.40 14.96
C CYS A 411 25.24 -14.93 13.64
N GLU A 412 24.32 -15.19 12.72
CA GLU A 412 24.60 -15.67 11.38
C GLU A 412 24.23 -14.58 10.37
N VAL A 413 25.13 -14.33 9.43
CA VAL A 413 24.90 -13.42 8.30
C VAL A 413 25.18 -14.13 6.97
N THR A 414 24.71 -13.54 5.86
CA THR A 414 25.07 -14.08 4.54
C THR A 414 26.57 -13.87 4.33
N PRO A 415 27.22 -14.71 3.50
CA PRO A 415 28.55 -14.40 2.97
C PRO A 415 28.63 -13.09 2.17
N GLN A 416 27.49 -12.57 1.70
CA GLN A 416 27.38 -11.32 0.94
C GLN A 416 27.22 -10.09 1.85
N THR A 417 26.88 -10.27 3.11
CA THR A 417 26.72 -9.20 4.10
C THR A 417 28.08 -8.56 4.33
N ASP A 418 28.13 -7.23 4.35
CA ASP A 418 29.34 -6.51 4.76
C ASP A 418 29.56 -6.68 6.27
N VAL A 419 30.24 -7.78 6.61
CA VAL A 419 30.63 -8.12 7.97
C VAL A 419 31.44 -6.99 8.60
N ARG A 420 32.23 -6.25 7.84
CA ARG A 420 33.07 -5.19 8.39
C ARG A 420 32.22 -4.03 8.85
N SER A 421 31.33 -3.52 8.00
CA SER A 421 30.41 -2.43 8.36
C SER A 421 29.49 -2.84 9.52
N PHE A 422 29.01 -4.08 9.51
CA PHE A 422 28.21 -4.62 10.62
C PHE A 422 28.97 -4.63 11.94
N VAL A 423 30.20 -5.14 11.96
CA VAL A 423 31.06 -5.16 13.15
C VAL A 423 31.43 -3.75 13.59
N GLU A 424 31.78 -2.86 12.66
CA GLU A 424 32.08 -1.45 12.95
C GLU A 424 30.87 -0.76 13.57
N HIS A 425 29.65 -1.02 13.09
CA HIS A 425 28.43 -0.47 13.68
C HIS A 425 28.19 -0.98 15.11
N VAL A 426 28.26 -2.30 15.32
CA VAL A 426 28.08 -2.90 16.66
C VAL A 426 29.11 -2.33 17.65
N THR A 427 30.38 -2.27 17.26
CA THR A 427 31.48 -1.77 18.12
C THR A 427 31.49 -0.25 18.29
N THR A 428 30.88 0.51 17.37
CA THR A 428 30.69 1.96 17.54
C THR A 428 29.55 2.26 18.49
N THR A 429 28.45 1.51 18.39
CA THR A 429 27.28 1.66 19.26
C THR A 429 27.59 1.19 20.69
N TYR A 430 28.38 0.11 20.82
CA TYR A 430 28.78 -0.47 22.11
C TYR A 430 30.31 -0.59 22.18
N PRO A 431 31.02 0.46 22.61
CA PRO A 431 32.49 0.53 22.60
C PRO A 431 33.22 -0.57 23.36
N GLU A 432 32.58 -1.21 24.34
CA GLU A 432 33.17 -2.36 25.06
C GLU A 432 32.75 -3.73 24.46
N THR A 433 32.36 -3.73 23.19
CA THR A 433 32.05 -4.94 22.42
C THR A 433 33.18 -5.27 21.45
N GLU A 434 33.54 -6.54 21.35
CA GLU A 434 34.52 -7.05 20.40
C GLU A 434 33.98 -8.26 19.61
N LEU A 435 34.44 -8.40 18.37
CA LEU A 435 34.24 -9.61 17.58
C LEU A 435 35.31 -10.63 17.96
N VAL A 436 34.94 -11.67 18.71
CA VAL A 436 35.87 -12.71 19.16
C VAL A 436 36.05 -13.83 18.15
N ARG A 437 35.04 -14.07 17.30
CA ARG A 437 35.08 -15.12 16.28
C ARG A 437 34.36 -14.69 15.01
N LYS A 438 34.96 -15.03 13.87
CA LYS A 438 34.35 -15.03 12.55
C LYS A 438 34.64 -16.35 11.88
N GLN A 439 33.60 -17.11 11.53
CA GLN A 439 33.76 -18.38 10.85
C GLN A 439 32.70 -18.58 9.77
N GLU A 440 33.15 -18.85 8.55
CA GLU A 440 32.27 -19.37 7.51
C GLU A 440 32.01 -20.86 7.78
N ARG A 441 30.73 -21.23 7.89
CA ARG A 441 30.32 -22.60 8.22
C ARG A 441 29.21 -23.07 7.31
N PRO A 442 29.22 -24.36 6.96
CA PRO A 442 28.02 -24.98 6.43
C PRO A 442 26.90 -24.79 7.44
N ARG A 443 25.72 -24.40 6.99
CA ARG A 443 24.58 -24.24 7.89
C ARG A 443 24.33 -25.58 8.59
N PRO A 444 24.22 -25.64 9.93
CA PRO A 444 23.86 -26.88 10.59
C PRO A 444 22.46 -27.27 10.10
N HIS A 445 22.37 -28.24 9.19
CA HIS A 445 21.13 -28.98 9.02
C HIS A 445 20.81 -29.57 10.39
N GLY A 446 19.73 -29.12 11.02
CA GLY A 446 19.13 -29.86 12.13
C GLY A 446 19.03 -31.33 11.70
N PRO A 447 19.22 -32.30 12.60
CA PRO A 447 19.36 -33.69 12.22
C PRO A 447 18.16 -34.09 11.37
N VAL A 448 18.39 -34.28 10.07
CA VAL A 448 17.45 -34.92 9.17
C VAL A 448 17.33 -36.33 9.71
N ARG A 449 16.31 -36.57 10.54
CA ARG A 449 15.94 -37.93 10.93
C ARG A 449 15.53 -38.60 9.64
N GLU A 450 16.20 -39.69 9.28
CA GLU A 450 15.92 -40.51 8.08
C GLU A 450 14.52 -41.16 8.07
N ASP A 451 13.65 -40.80 9.02
CA ASP A 451 12.26 -41.24 9.11
C ASP A 451 11.31 -40.07 8.80
N GLY A 452 11.15 -39.76 7.51
CA GLY A 452 9.91 -39.36 6.81
C GLY A 452 8.88 -38.37 7.39
N ALA A 453 9.09 -37.68 8.50
CA ALA A 453 8.18 -36.67 9.04
C ALA A 453 8.98 -35.63 9.83
N GLY A 454 9.45 -34.58 9.16
CA GLY A 454 10.23 -33.50 9.77
C GLY A 454 9.34 -32.32 10.20
N ASP A 455 9.59 -31.80 11.40
CA ASP A 455 8.99 -30.57 11.97
C ASP A 455 9.07 -29.33 11.04
N ASP A 456 9.98 -29.33 10.06
CA ASP A 456 10.17 -28.22 9.10
C ASP A 456 8.99 -28.04 8.13
N ASP A 457 8.18 -29.08 7.88
CA ASP A 457 7.05 -29.00 6.95
C ASP A 457 5.80 -28.37 7.59
N ALA A 458 5.64 -28.51 8.92
CA ALA A 458 4.45 -28.04 9.64
C ALA A 458 4.33 -26.51 9.71
N MET A 459 5.45 -25.81 9.63
CA MET A 459 5.51 -24.35 9.75
C MET A 459 5.75 -23.64 8.40
N ALA A 460 6.17 -24.37 7.35
CA ALA A 460 6.55 -23.81 6.05
C ALA A 460 5.40 -23.10 5.30
N GLY A 461 4.15 -23.54 5.52
CA GLY A 461 2.96 -22.96 4.90
C GLY A 461 2.38 -21.73 5.63
N LEU A 462 2.95 -21.35 6.77
CA LEU A 462 2.43 -20.27 7.59
C LEU A 462 2.95 -18.90 7.12
N THR A 463 2.08 -17.89 7.19
CA THR A 463 2.55 -16.50 7.03
C THR A 463 3.37 -16.12 8.26
N GLU A 464 4.33 -15.20 8.11
CA GLU A 464 5.17 -14.74 9.22
C GLU A 464 4.36 -14.34 10.47
N ARG A 465 3.30 -13.55 10.28
CA ARG A 465 2.40 -13.13 11.39
C ARG A 465 1.68 -14.28 12.10
N GLN A 466 1.47 -15.41 11.41
CA GLN A 466 0.87 -16.61 12.01
C GLN A 466 1.92 -17.39 12.81
N ARG A 467 3.15 -17.48 12.29
CA ARG A 467 4.31 -18.08 12.97
C ARG A 467 4.63 -17.32 14.25
N GLU A 468 4.77 -16.00 14.16
CA GLU A 468 5.00 -15.09 15.30
C GLU A 468 3.92 -15.26 16.39
N ALA A 469 2.63 -15.28 16.01
CA ALA A 469 1.54 -15.41 16.97
C ALA A 469 1.52 -16.79 17.65
N LEU A 470 1.83 -17.88 16.92
CA LEU A 470 1.94 -19.23 17.49
C LEU A 470 3.11 -19.33 18.45
N GLU A 471 4.28 -18.82 18.06
CA GLU A 471 5.49 -18.86 18.86
C GLU A 471 5.31 -18.05 20.16
N ALA A 472 4.79 -16.83 20.06
CA ALA A 472 4.49 -15.99 21.22
C ALA A 472 3.47 -16.67 22.16
N ALA A 473 2.39 -17.24 21.61
CA ALA A 473 1.39 -17.97 22.40
C ALA A 473 2.01 -19.16 23.14
N TYR A 474 2.81 -19.98 22.44
CA TYR A 474 3.46 -21.14 23.02
C TYR A 474 4.42 -20.77 24.15
N ARG A 475 5.29 -19.78 23.91
CA ARG A 475 6.30 -19.35 24.89
C ARG A 475 5.71 -18.61 26.08
N ALA A 476 4.61 -17.90 25.89
CA ALA A 476 3.86 -17.27 26.98
C ALA A 476 3.00 -18.25 27.80
N GLY A 477 3.09 -19.56 27.54
CA GLY A 477 2.30 -20.56 28.28
C GLY A 477 0.80 -20.46 28.03
N TYR A 478 0.36 -19.90 26.90
CA TYR A 478 -1.06 -19.77 26.54
C TYR A 478 -1.77 -21.13 26.43
N PHE A 479 -1.03 -22.17 26.02
CA PHE A 479 -1.53 -23.52 25.82
C PHE A 479 -1.45 -24.40 27.07
N GLU A 480 -0.82 -23.93 28.15
CA GLU A 480 -0.64 -24.71 29.39
C GLU A 480 -1.97 -24.88 30.15
N TRP A 481 -2.06 -26.01 30.88
CA TRP A 481 -3.23 -26.29 31.73
C TRP A 481 -3.07 -25.58 33.08
N ALA A 482 -3.95 -24.60 33.33
CA ALA A 482 -3.68 -23.37 34.09
C ALA A 482 -2.76 -22.42 33.29
N ARG A 483 -3.37 -21.61 32.42
CA ARG A 483 -2.65 -20.71 31.51
C ARG A 483 -1.78 -19.73 32.29
N GLU A 484 -0.53 -19.60 31.86
CA GLU A 484 0.42 -18.61 32.38
C GLU A 484 0.16 -17.23 31.79
N SER A 485 -0.42 -17.14 30.59
CA SER A 485 -0.88 -15.89 29.97
C SER A 485 -2.20 -16.04 29.21
N THR A 486 -3.00 -14.99 29.23
CA THR A 486 -4.25 -14.84 28.47
C THR A 486 -4.00 -14.38 27.04
N ALA A 487 -5.01 -14.50 26.16
CA ALA A 487 -4.86 -14.03 24.79
C ALA A 487 -4.72 -12.50 24.72
N GLU A 488 -5.37 -11.79 25.63
CA GLU A 488 -5.29 -10.34 25.78
C GLU A 488 -3.89 -9.90 26.19
N GLU A 489 -3.25 -10.60 27.13
CA GLU A 489 -1.88 -10.33 27.57
C GLU A 489 -0.86 -10.60 26.46
N VAL A 490 -0.97 -11.72 25.75
CA VAL A 490 -0.07 -12.01 24.61
C VAL A 490 -0.28 -11.00 23.48
N ALA A 491 -1.52 -10.61 23.18
CA ALA A 491 -1.82 -9.61 22.17
C ALA A 491 -1.25 -8.23 22.53
N ALA A 492 -1.37 -7.83 23.80
CA ALA A 492 -0.79 -6.59 24.32
C ALA A 492 0.74 -6.58 24.19
N ALA A 493 1.40 -7.67 24.57
CA ALA A 493 2.86 -7.82 24.46
C ALA A 493 3.35 -7.74 23.00
N MET A 494 2.58 -8.30 22.06
CA MET A 494 2.84 -8.20 20.63
C MET A 494 2.43 -6.84 20.02
N ASN A 495 1.86 -5.94 20.82
CA ASN A 495 1.34 -4.62 20.42
C ASN A 495 0.30 -4.71 19.27
N ILE A 496 -0.58 -5.71 19.35
CA ILE A 496 -1.70 -5.92 18.42
C ILE A 496 -3.03 -6.09 19.18
N SER A 497 -4.16 -5.92 18.48
CA SER A 497 -5.46 -6.14 19.12
C SER A 497 -5.72 -7.63 19.36
N ALA A 498 -6.36 -7.98 20.47
CA ALA A 498 -6.74 -9.37 20.79
C ALA A 498 -7.52 -10.08 19.64
N PRO A 499 -8.45 -9.41 18.91
CA PRO A 499 -9.07 -10.02 17.71
C PRO A 499 -8.07 -10.34 16.59
N THR A 500 -7.04 -9.51 16.40
CA THR A 500 -5.99 -9.73 15.40
C THR A 500 -5.10 -10.90 15.80
N PHE A 501 -4.68 -10.95 17.06
CA PHE A 501 -3.95 -12.08 17.62
C PHE A 501 -4.73 -13.39 17.44
N HIS A 502 -6.00 -13.45 17.86
CA HIS A 502 -6.83 -14.65 17.68
C HIS A 502 -6.98 -15.07 16.22
N LYS A 503 -7.08 -14.11 15.29
CA LYS A 503 -7.14 -14.40 13.85
C LYS A 503 -5.85 -15.05 13.36
N HIS A 504 -4.69 -14.53 13.76
CA HIS A 504 -3.39 -15.10 13.37
C HIS A 504 -3.15 -16.45 14.04
N LEU A 505 -3.39 -16.56 15.34
CA LEU A 505 -3.25 -17.80 16.10
C LEU A 505 -4.12 -18.91 15.53
N ARG A 506 -5.40 -18.64 15.24
CA ARG A 506 -6.31 -19.64 14.68
C ARG A 506 -5.89 -20.09 13.28
N LYS A 507 -5.43 -19.16 12.44
CA LYS A 507 -4.93 -19.51 11.09
C LYS A 507 -3.63 -20.31 11.17
N GLY A 508 -2.73 -19.93 12.08
CA GLY A 508 -1.50 -20.65 12.37
C GLY A 508 -1.78 -22.08 12.83
N LEU A 509 -2.59 -22.25 13.88
CA LEU A 509 -2.99 -23.57 14.40
C LEU A 509 -3.63 -24.41 13.29
N ASN A 510 -4.52 -23.84 12.48
CA ASN A 510 -5.11 -24.56 11.36
C ASN A 510 -4.08 -24.99 10.32
N GLY A 511 -3.07 -24.16 10.03
CA GLY A 511 -2.00 -24.53 9.09
C GLY A 511 -1.11 -25.65 9.61
N VAL A 512 -0.72 -25.59 10.90
CA VAL A 512 0.02 -26.68 11.56
C VAL A 512 -0.80 -27.97 11.56
N MET A 513 -2.08 -27.89 11.93
CA MET A 513 -2.98 -29.04 11.93
C MET A 513 -3.20 -29.58 10.50
N ALA A 514 -3.32 -28.72 9.50
CA ALA A 514 -3.43 -29.15 8.10
C ALA A 514 -2.17 -29.94 7.69
N SER A 515 -0.97 -29.45 7.98
CA SER A 515 0.26 -30.23 7.71
C SER A 515 0.25 -31.58 8.46
N LEU A 516 -0.12 -31.61 9.74
CA LEU A 516 -0.13 -32.87 10.50
C LEU A 516 -1.16 -33.90 10.01
N PHE A 517 -2.34 -33.45 9.54
CA PHE A 517 -3.44 -34.34 9.15
C PHE A 517 -3.53 -34.60 7.64
N GLU A 518 -3.05 -33.71 6.77
CA GLU A 518 -3.04 -33.89 5.32
C GLU A 518 -1.84 -34.75 4.86
N THR A 519 -0.74 -34.77 5.63
CA THR A 519 0.38 -35.71 5.41
C THR A 519 0.01 -37.17 5.71
N TYR A 520 -1.12 -37.40 6.40
CA TYR A 520 -1.64 -38.73 6.71
C TYR A 520 -2.58 -39.32 5.65
N THR A 521 -2.90 -38.57 4.58
CA THR A 521 -3.86 -39.01 3.55
C THR A 521 -3.25 -39.72 2.34
N ASP A 522 -1.92 -39.71 2.21
CA ASP A 522 -1.17 -40.38 1.11
C ASP A 522 -0.32 -41.58 1.57
N GLY A 523 -0.72 -42.24 2.67
CA GLY A 523 -0.11 -43.49 3.18
C GLY A 523 -0.91 -44.75 2.91
#